data_AF-A0A447UG00-F1
#
_entry.id   AF-A0A447UG00-F1
#
_cell.length_a   1.000
_cell.length_b   1.000
_cell.length_c   1.000
_cell.angle_alpha   90.00
_cell.angle_beta   90.00
_cell.angle_gamma   90.00
#
_symmetry.space_group_name_H-M   'P 1'
#
loop_
_entity.id
_entity.type
_entity.pdbx_description
1 polymer ?
#
loop_
_entity_poly.entity_id
_entity_poly.type
_entity_poly.pdbx_seq_one_letter_code
_entity_poly.pdbx_strand_id
1 'polypeptide(L)'
;MSKTFDNGVICASEQSVVVVDSVYDAVRERFASHGGYLLQGKELKAVQDVILKNGALNAAIVGQPAYKIAELAGFTVPETTKILIGEVTAVDDSEPFAHEKLSPTLAMLSR
;
A
#
# COMPACT_ATOMS: atom_id res chain seq x y z
N MET A 1 15.49 -4.32 1.28
CA MET A 1 14.74 -3.29 2.03
C MET A 1 14.75 -2.03 1.18
N SER A 2 13.75 -1.86 0.30
CA SER A 2 13.63 -0.72 -0.63
C SER A 2 12.42 0.13 -0.24
N LYS A 3 11.19 -0.33 -0.54
CA LYS A 3 9.95 0.36 -0.15
C LYS A 3 9.81 0.83 1.30
N THR A 4 10.33 0.07 2.26
CA THR A 4 10.23 0.40 3.68
C THR A 4 11.41 1.23 4.20
N PHE A 5 12.39 1.52 3.35
CA PHE A 5 13.52 2.38 3.71
C PHE A 5 13.02 3.82 3.83
N ASP A 6 13.31 4.46 4.97
CA ASP A 6 12.84 5.81 5.30
C ASP A 6 11.33 6.01 5.03
N ASN A 7 10.53 4.98 5.35
CA ASN A 7 9.09 4.93 5.09
C ASN A 7 8.69 5.27 3.65
N GLY A 8 9.51 4.93 2.65
CA GLY A 8 9.14 4.99 1.24
C GLY A 8 9.13 6.39 0.62
N VAL A 9 9.79 7.38 1.24
CA VAL A 9 9.89 8.76 0.71
C VAL A 9 10.83 8.89 -0.49
N ILE A 10 11.67 7.90 -0.75
CA ILE A 10 12.58 7.91 -1.90
C ILE A 10 11.77 7.62 -3.17
N CYS A 11 11.80 8.52 -4.15
CA CYS A 11 11.01 8.39 -5.40
C CYS A 11 11.30 7.10 -6.18
N ALA A 12 12.49 6.54 -6.08
CA ALA A 12 12.85 5.27 -6.73
C ALA A 12 12.24 4.03 -6.03
N SER A 13 11.55 4.21 -4.90
CA SER A 13 10.90 3.11 -4.19
C SER A 13 9.70 2.56 -4.96
N GLU A 14 9.43 1.27 -4.79
CA GLU A 14 8.40 0.57 -5.54
C GLU A 14 7.00 1.15 -5.24
N GLN A 15 6.16 1.33 -6.26
CA GLN A 15 4.78 1.80 -6.10
C GLN A 15 3.75 0.67 -6.25
N SER A 16 4.14 -0.37 -7.00
CA SER A 16 3.31 -1.53 -7.31
C SER A 16 4.18 -2.77 -7.44
N VAL A 17 3.59 -3.93 -7.16
CA VAL A 17 4.09 -5.23 -7.56
C VAL A 17 3.11 -5.83 -8.57
N VAL A 18 3.64 -6.25 -9.72
CA VAL A 18 2.88 -6.98 -10.73
C VAL A 18 3.33 -8.43 -10.67
N VAL A 19 2.38 -9.33 -10.44
CA VAL A 19 2.64 -10.74 -10.18
C VAL A 19 2.00 -11.57 -11.28
N VAL A 20 2.75 -12.54 -11.79
CA VAL A 20 2.23 -13.49 -12.78
C VAL A 20 1.21 -14.40 -12.11
N ASP A 21 0.05 -14.61 -12.76
CA ASP A 21 -1.08 -15.38 -12.22
C ASP A 21 -0.65 -16.74 -11.63
N SER A 22 0.27 -17.45 -12.29
CA SER A 22 0.73 -18.77 -11.87
C SER A 22 1.48 -18.81 -10.52
N VAL A 23 1.90 -17.65 -10.01
CA VAL A 23 2.61 -17.52 -8.72
C VAL A 23 1.95 -16.52 -7.77
N TYR A 24 0.75 -16.02 -8.11
CA TYR A 24 0.06 -14.97 -7.35
C TYR A 24 -0.09 -15.32 -5.86
N ASP A 25 -0.69 -16.48 -5.57
CA ASP A 25 -0.95 -16.92 -4.20
C ASP A 25 0.33 -17.09 -3.39
N ALA A 26 1.39 -17.61 -4.01
CA ALA A 26 2.68 -17.79 -3.35
C ALA A 26 3.32 -16.45 -2.99
N VAL A 27 3.25 -15.46 -3.88
CA VAL A 27 3.77 -14.10 -3.62
C VAL A 27 2.93 -13.38 -2.57
N ARG A 28 1.59 -13.46 -2.69
CA ARG A 28 0.63 -12.90 -1.73
C ARG A 28 0.90 -13.42 -0.31
N GLU A 29 1.06 -14.74 -0.16
CA GLU A 29 1.40 -15.37 1.12
C GLU A 29 2.78 -14.95 1.64
N ARG A 30 3.76 -14.78 0.75
CA ARG A 30 5.08 -14.27 1.15
C ARG A 30 5.04 -12.85 1.69
N PHE A 31 4.23 -11.96 1.10
CA PHE A 31 4.01 -10.64 1.68
C PHE A 31 3.35 -10.73 3.05
N ALA A 32 2.25 -11.47 3.18
CA ALA A 32 1.53 -11.63 4.44
C ALA A 32 2.43 -12.15 5.57
N SER A 33 3.24 -13.17 5.29
CA SER A 33 4.15 -13.78 6.28
C SER A 33 5.38 -12.94 6.63
N HIS A 34 5.69 -11.86 5.88
CA HIS A 34 6.90 -11.05 6.07
C HIS A 34 6.63 -9.58 6.43
N GLY A 35 5.44 -9.31 6.98
CA GLY A 35 5.05 -8.00 7.50
C GLY A 35 4.27 -7.13 6.52
N GLY A 36 3.82 -7.69 5.40
CA GLY A 36 2.80 -7.09 4.55
C GLY A 36 1.41 -7.32 5.16
N TYR A 37 0.62 -6.26 5.24
CA TYR A 37 -0.77 -6.34 5.65
C TYR A 37 -1.65 -6.20 4.41
N LEU A 38 -2.34 -7.28 4.04
CA LEU A 38 -3.24 -7.29 2.88
C LEU A 38 -4.57 -6.65 3.26
N LEU A 39 -4.87 -5.50 2.67
CA LEU A 39 -6.09 -4.75 2.93
C LEU A 39 -7.28 -5.41 2.24
N GLN A 40 -8.42 -5.48 2.93
CA GLN A 40 -9.65 -6.05 2.38
C GLN A 40 -10.88 -5.19 2.68
N GLY A 41 -11.86 -5.24 1.78
CA GLY A 41 -13.17 -4.61 1.97
C GLY A 41 -13.09 -3.15 2.44
N LYS A 42 -13.54 -2.89 3.66
CA LYS A 42 -13.59 -1.54 4.23
C LYS A 42 -12.22 -0.93 4.50
N GLU A 43 -11.23 -1.74 4.86
CA GLU A 43 -9.87 -1.27 5.14
C GLU A 43 -9.19 -0.78 3.86
N LEU A 44 -9.35 -1.55 2.77
CA LEU A 44 -8.85 -1.14 1.45
C LEU A 44 -9.44 0.21 1.05
N LYS A 45 -10.77 0.34 1.14
CA LYS A 45 -11.45 1.59 0.81
C LYS A 45 -11.00 2.76 1.70
N ALA A 46 -10.85 2.53 3.00
CA ALA A 46 -10.40 3.56 3.92
C ALA A 46 -8.97 4.04 3.61
N VAL A 47 -8.06 3.14 3.26
CA VAL A 47 -6.69 3.51 2.85
C VAL A 47 -6.71 4.25 1.50
N GLN A 48 -7.52 3.81 0.54
CA GLN A 48 -7.71 4.52 -0.73
C GLN A 48 -8.14 5.98 -0.51
N ASP A 49 -9.10 6.21 0.38
CA ASP A 49 -9.62 7.55 0.72
C ASP A 49 -8.58 8.40 1.49
N VAL A 50 -7.60 7.76 2.13
CA VAL A 50 -6.48 8.44 2.81
C VAL A 50 -5.32 8.73 1.87
N ILE A 51 -5.09 7.91 0.82
CA ILE A 51 -4.01 8.13 -0.15
C ILE A 51 -4.23 9.45 -0.90
N LEU A 52 -5.43 9.67 -1.43
CA LEU A 52 -5.79 10.88 -2.17
C LEU A 52 -6.75 11.75 -1.37
N LYS A 53 -6.37 13.02 -1.16
CA LYS A 53 -7.23 14.04 -0.58
C LYS A 53 -7.47 15.13 -1.61
N ASN A 54 -8.73 15.35 -1.98
CA ASN A 54 -9.13 16.31 -3.03
C ASN A 54 -8.42 16.06 -4.38
N GLY A 55 -8.21 14.80 -4.76
CA GLY A 55 -7.58 14.42 -6.03
C GLY A 55 -6.05 14.55 -6.07
N ALA A 56 -5.40 14.90 -4.96
CA ALA A 56 -3.95 14.98 -4.84
C ALA A 56 -3.43 14.07 -3.72
N LEU A 57 -2.15 13.72 -3.77
CA LEU A 57 -1.49 12.95 -2.72
C LEU A 57 -1.68 13.63 -1.35
N ASN A 58 -2.17 12.87 -0.38
CA ASN A 58 -2.36 13.35 0.97
C ASN A 58 -1.00 13.47 1.70
N ALA A 59 -0.51 14.70 1.90
CA ALA A 59 0.75 14.96 2.60
C ALA A 59 0.84 14.32 4.00
N ALA A 60 -0.30 14.03 4.65
CA ALA A 60 -0.31 13.39 5.97
C ALA A 60 0.22 11.94 5.97
N ILE A 61 0.30 11.27 4.81
CA ILE A 61 0.81 9.89 4.73
C ILE A 61 2.32 9.84 4.43
N VAL A 62 2.89 10.95 3.94
CA VAL A 62 4.26 10.99 3.43
C VAL A 62 5.25 10.68 4.54
N GLY A 63 6.09 9.66 4.34
CA GLY A 63 7.08 9.21 5.31
C GLY A 63 6.52 8.65 6.62
N GLN A 64 5.21 8.39 6.70
CA GLN A 64 4.60 7.77 7.87
C GLN A 64 4.78 6.25 7.84
N PRO A 65 4.95 5.59 8.99
CA PRO A 65 4.96 4.13 9.05
C PRO A 65 3.56 3.56 8.76
N ALA A 66 3.48 2.31 8.30
CA ALA A 66 2.25 1.67 7.87
C ALA A 66 1.14 1.69 8.94
N TYR A 67 1.48 1.48 10.21
CA TYR A 67 0.50 1.50 11.30
C TYR A 67 -0.12 2.89 11.51
N LYS A 68 0.63 3.99 11.30
CA LYS A 68 0.09 5.36 11.36
C LYS A 68 -0.85 5.67 10.21
N ILE A 69 -0.60 5.10 9.03
CA ILE A 69 -1.51 5.25 7.88
C ILE A 69 -2.82 4.51 8.15
N ALA A 70 -2.76 3.31 8.74
CA ALA A 70 -3.96 2.61 9.18
C ALA A 70 -4.76 3.42 10.22
N GLU A 71 -4.08 3.99 11.23
CA GLU A 71 -4.72 4.88 12.22
C GLU A 71 -5.42 6.07 11.56
N LEU A 72 -4.76 6.73 10.59
CA LEU A 72 -5.35 7.81 9.79
C LEU A 72 -6.59 7.35 9.00
N ALA A 73 -6.58 6.09 8.55
CA ALA A 73 -7.71 5.45 7.87
C ALA A 73 -8.79 4.93 8.85
N GLY A 74 -8.63 5.14 10.15
CA GLY A 74 -9.65 4.82 11.16
C GLY A 74 -9.67 3.37 11.63
N PHE A 75 -8.59 2.62 11.42
CA PHE A 75 -8.42 1.26 11.95
C PHE A 75 -6.99 1.04 12.48
N THR A 76 -6.73 -0.11 13.08
CA THR A 76 -5.42 -0.43 13.66
C THR A 76 -4.86 -1.71 13.08
N VAL A 77 -3.56 -1.71 12.81
CA VAL A 77 -2.77 -2.90 12.49
C VAL A 77 -1.64 -3.03 13.52
N PRO A 78 -0.98 -4.20 13.66
CA PRO A 78 0.19 -4.31 14.52
C PRO A 78 1.26 -3.27 14.15
N GLU A 79 1.95 -2.69 15.15
CA GLU A 79 3.04 -1.73 14.91
C GLU A 79 4.21 -2.34 14.13
N THR A 80 4.32 -3.67 14.13
CA THR A 80 5.31 -4.43 13.35
C THR A 80 4.96 -4.55 11.87
N THR A 81 3.77 -4.10 11.45
CA THR A 81 3.36 -4.03 10.04
C THR A 81 4.33 -3.13 9.28
N LYS A 82 4.98 -3.70 8.27
CA LYS A 82 6.00 -3.00 7.49
C LYS A 82 5.40 -2.24 6.31
N ILE A 83 4.33 -2.77 5.71
CA ILE A 83 3.74 -2.22 4.50
C ILE A 83 2.25 -2.59 4.42
N LEU A 84 1.41 -1.65 3.98
CA LEU A 84 0.01 -1.92 3.62
C LEU A 84 -0.09 -2.24 2.13
N ILE A 85 -0.83 -3.28 1.77
CA ILE A 85 -0.90 -3.75 0.38
C ILE A 85 -2.36 -3.77 -0.05
N GLY A 86 -2.66 -3.03 -1.11
CA GLY A 86 -3.96 -3.07 -1.78
C GLY A 86 -3.91 -3.98 -3.00
N GLU A 87 -4.69 -5.06 -2.98
CA GLU A 87 -4.95 -5.87 -4.18
C GLU A 87 -5.93 -5.10 -5.07
N VAL A 88 -5.47 -4.59 -6.22
CA VAL A 88 -6.23 -3.69 -7.11
C VAL A 88 -6.13 -4.17 -8.56
N THR A 89 -7.05 -3.72 -9.42
CA THR A 89 -7.09 -4.13 -10.85
C THR A 89 -6.97 -2.95 -11.81
N ALA A 90 -7.48 -1.78 -11.43
CA ALA A 90 -7.35 -0.55 -12.19
C ALA A 90 -5.93 0.02 -12.09
N VAL A 91 -5.49 0.67 -13.17
CA VAL A 91 -4.14 1.26 -13.30
C VAL A 91 -4.19 2.71 -13.78
N ASP A 92 -5.38 3.31 -13.76
CA ASP A 92 -5.63 4.69 -14.15
C ASP A 92 -5.83 5.58 -12.92
N ASP A 93 -5.99 6.89 -13.15
CA ASP A 93 -6.05 7.90 -12.10
C ASP A 93 -7.24 7.73 -11.13
N SER A 94 -8.25 6.91 -11.48
CA SER A 94 -9.38 6.62 -10.59
C SER A 94 -9.00 5.71 -9.41
N GLU A 95 -7.87 5.00 -9.49
CA GLU A 95 -7.38 4.09 -8.45
C GLU A 95 -6.28 4.77 -7.62
N PRO A 96 -6.52 5.14 -6.35
CA PRO A 96 -5.51 5.77 -5.50
C PRO A 96 -4.20 4.97 -5.39
N PHE A 97 -4.26 3.63 -5.44
CA PHE A 97 -3.06 2.81 -5.41
C PHE A 97 -2.20 2.90 -6.68
N ALA A 98 -2.73 3.40 -7.81
CA ALA A 98 -1.99 3.62 -9.05
C ALA A 98 -1.07 4.87 -9.00
N HIS A 99 -1.26 5.76 -8.02
CA HIS A 99 -0.47 6.98 -7.86
C HIS A 99 0.85 6.75 -7.12
N GLU A 100 1.74 7.74 -7.17
CA GLU A 100 2.89 7.82 -6.27
C GLU A 100 2.40 8.07 -4.83
N LYS A 101 2.89 7.26 -3.87
CA LYS A 101 2.36 7.26 -2.49
C LYS A 101 3.33 7.77 -1.42
N LEU A 102 4.62 7.87 -1.72
CA LEU A 102 5.71 8.34 -0.81
C LEU A 102 5.61 7.83 0.65
N SER A 103 5.13 6.61 0.81
CA SER A 103 4.75 5.98 2.07
C SER A 103 4.82 4.45 1.91
N PRO A 104 4.85 3.64 2.99
CA PRO A 104 4.89 2.19 2.94
C PRO A 104 3.50 1.61 2.60
N THR A 105 3.05 1.91 1.39
CA THR A 105 1.83 1.41 0.75
C THR A 105 2.18 0.90 -0.65
N LEU A 106 1.59 -0.23 -1.07
CA LEU A 106 1.89 -0.88 -2.34
C LEU A 106 0.62 -1.38 -3.03
N ALA A 107 0.53 -1.17 -4.34
CA ALA A 107 -0.46 -1.86 -5.17
C ALA A 107 0.02 -3.29 -5.48
N MET A 108 -0.85 -4.28 -5.42
CA MET A 108 -0.60 -5.63 -5.94
C MET A 108 -1.57 -5.93 -7.08
N LEU A 109 -1.02 -6.29 -8.24
CA LEU A 109 -1.75 -6.57 -9.48
C LEU A 109 -1.41 -7.98 -9.96
N SER A 110 -2.41 -8.72 -10.45
CA SER A 110 -2.22 -10.01 -11.13
C SER A 110 -2.23 -9.82 -12.66
N ARG A 111 -1.37 -10.53 -13.39
CA ARG A 111 -1.24 -10.48 -14.86
C ARG A 111 -0.81 -11.81 -15.48
#